data_AF-A0AA88L3M4-F1
#
_entry.id   AF-A0AA88L3M4-F1
#
_cell.length_a   1.000
_cell.length_b   1.000
_cell.length_c   1.000
_cell.angle_alpha   90.00
_cell.angle_beta   90.00
_cell.angle_gamma   90.00
#
_symmetry.space_group_name_H-M   'P 1'
#
loop_
_entity.id
_entity.type
_entity.pdbx_description
1 polymer ?
#
loop_
_entity_poly.entity_id
_entity_poly.type
_entity_poly.pdbx_seq_one_letter_code
_entity_poly.pdbx_strand_id
1 'polypeptide(L)'
;EAQSLLKEALPEKFHSFIPEIRAYIIESFGNSTRIDYGSGHEMAFLMFLCCLFKIEAFLAEDQTAVVLKVFNSYIDLVRRLQITYRMEPAGSHGVWSLDDFQFVPFIFGSSQLMDNERIRPKSFINEDVVLACAKDYMFLGCIKYILEVKKGVFAEHSNQLWNISGVPTWSKVNQGLIKMYKAEVLAKFPVVQHILFGDLLSIEEAPKSNNL
;
A
#
# COMPACT_ATOMS: atom_id res chain seq x y z
N GLU A 1 3.48 17.12 17.16
CA GLU A 1 4.68 16.81 16.35
C GLU A 1 4.40 16.75 14.85
N ALA A 2 3.43 15.96 14.36
CA ALA A 2 3.11 15.84 12.93
C ALA A 2 2.95 17.18 12.18
N GLN A 3 2.27 18.17 12.78
CA GLN A 3 2.13 19.51 12.19
C GLN A 3 3.48 20.23 11.99
N SER A 4 4.44 20.04 12.89
CA SER A 4 5.78 20.63 12.76
C SER A 4 6.54 19.98 11.62
N LEU A 5 6.51 18.64 11.53
CA LEU A 5 7.14 17.89 10.44
C LEU A 5 6.58 18.28 9.08
N LEU A 6 5.26 18.48 8.99
CA LEU A 6 4.63 18.93 7.74
C LEU A 6 5.01 20.37 7.38
N LYS A 7 5.14 21.27 8.37
CA LYS A 7 5.61 22.64 8.11
C LYS A 7 7.06 22.69 7.66
N GLU A 8 7.90 21.78 8.15
CA GLU A 8 9.29 21.63 7.72
C GLU A 8 9.39 21.02 6.31
N ALA A 9 8.57 20.00 6.02
CA ALA A 9 8.59 19.30 4.74
C ALA A 9 7.92 20.06 3.59
N LEU A 10 7.00 20.99 3.88
CA LEU A 10 6.22 21.72 2.88
C LEU A 10 6.53 23.22 2.87
N PRO A 11 6.66 23.84 1.68
CA PRO A 11 6.72 25.29 1.54
C PRO A 11 5.56 26.02 2.23
N GLU A 12 5.79 27.24 2.73
CA GLU A 12 4.80 28.05 3.47
C GLU A 12 3.47 28.23 2.74
N LYS A 13 3.49 28.32 1.40
CA LYS A 13 2.28 28.44 0.57
C LYS A 13 1.26 27.30 0.75
N PHE A 14 1.69 26.15 1.27
CA PHE A 14 0.83 24.99 1.50
C PHE A 14 0.41 24.81 2.96
N HIS A 15 0.85 25.69 3.87
CA HIS A 15 0.61 25.51 5.31
C HIS A 15 -0.85 25.60 5.70
N SER A 16 -1.69 26.28 4.90
CA SER A 16 -3.14 26.35 5.10
C SER A 16 -3.83 24.97 4.96
N PHE A 17 -3.25 24.04 4.20
CA PHE A 17 -3.81 22.69 4.00
C PHE A 17 -3.36 21.67 5.07
N ILE A 18 -2.35 22.02 5.87
CA ILE A 18 -1.79 21.13 6.90
C ILE A 18 -2.85 20.60 7.89
N PRO A 19 -3.84 21.38 8.37
CA PRO A 19 -4.85 20.86 9.29
C PRO A 19 -5.56 19.60 8.78
N GLU A 20 -5.93 19.57 7.50
CA GLU A 20 -6.57 18.40 6.88
C GLU A 20 -5.55 17.31 6.57
N ILE A 21 -4.44 17.65 5.89
CA ILE A 21 -3.41 16.68 5.46
C ILE A 21 -2.82 15.91 6.66
N ARG A 22 -2.71 16.58 7.81
CA ARG A 22 -2.23 15.99 9.07
C ARG A 22 -3.08 14.79 9.52
N ALA A 23 -4.38 14.83 9.28
CA ALA A 23 -5.27 13.75 9.70
C ALA A 23 -4.90 12.43 9.02
N TYR A 24 -4.69 12.46 7.69
CA TYR A 24 -4.34 11.26 6.92
C TYR A 24 -2.99 10.67 7.31
N ILE A 25 -1.96 11.50 7.51
CA ILE A 25 -0.63 11.00 7.89
C ILE A 25 -0.60 10.43 9.32
N ILE A 26 -1.39 10.97 10.26
CA ILE A 26 -1.50 10.41 11.61
C ILE A 26 -2.13 9.01 11.58
N GLU A 27 -3.17 8.83 10.77
CA GLU A 27 -3.86 7.54 10.61
C GLU A 27 -3.06 6.53 9.78
N SER A 28 -1.90 6.89 9.23
CA SER A 28 -1.13 6.05 8.29
C SER A 28 -0.30 4.95 8.94
N PHE A 29 -0.14 4.94 10.27
CA PHE A 29 0.88 4.11 10.96
C PHE A 29 0.31 3.07 11.94
N GLY A 30 -1.00 2.84 11.92
CA GLY A 30 -1.67 1.90 12.83
C GLY A 30 -2.44 2.57 13.95
N ASN A 31 -3.05 1.76 14.81
CA ASN A 31 -3.79 2.24 15.98
C ASN A 31 -2.99 2.06 17.27
N SER A 32 -2.83 3.14 18.04
CA SER A 32 -2.03 3.12 19.28
C SER A 32 -2.65 2.32 20.42
N THR A 33 -3.98 2.19 20.46
CA THR A 33 -4.69 1.48 21.53
C THR A 33 -4.74 -0.02 21.27
N ARG A 34 -5.04 -0.40 20.02
CA ARG A 34 -5.09 -1.81 19.60
C ARG A 34 -3.72 -2.39 19.25
N ILE A 35 -2.74 -1.53 18.99
CA ILE A 35 -1.39 -1.91 18.54
C ILE A 35 -1.51 -2.76 17.26
N ASP A 36 -2.35 -2.31 16.33
CA ASP A 36 -2.63 -2.99 15.08
C ASP A 36 -2.34 -2.10 13.86
N TYR A 37 -2.10 -2.73 12.72
CA TYR A 37 -1.90 -2.08 11.43
C TYR A 37 -2.55 -2.94 10.33
N GLY A 38 -3.02 -2.32 9.24
CA GLY A 38 -3.61 -3.03 8.12
C GLY A 38 -3.84 -2.10 6.93
N SER A 39 -4.55 -2.62 5.92
CA SER A 39 -4.80 -1.93 4.65
C SER A 39 -5.54 -0.60 4.78
N GLY A 40 -6.31 -0.39 5.85
CA GLY A 40 -6.93 0.91 6.14
C GLY A 40 -5.90 2.02 6.43
N HIS A 41 -4.83 1.68 7.15
CA HIS A 41 -3.74 2.60 7.45
C HIS A 41 -2.85 2.84 6.22
N GLU A 42 -2.59 1.80 5.43
CA GLU A 42 -1.94 1.92 4.12
C GLU A 42 -2.72 2.88 3.19
N MET A 43 -4.05 2.73 3.15
CA MET A 43 -4.94 3.61 2.39
C MET A 43 -4.90 5.05 2.90
N ALA A 44 -4.85 5.28 4.22
CA ALA A 44 -4.68 6.63 4.77
C ALA A 44 -3.38 7.29 4.30
N PHE A 45 -2.30 6.52 4.13
CA PHE A 45 -1.06 7.04 3.55
C PHE A 45 -1.21 7.40 2.07
N LEU A 46 -1.95 6.60 1.30
CA LEU A 46 -2.27 6.96 -0.09
C LEU A 46 -3.16 8.19 -0.19
N MET A 47 -4.10 8.38 0.74
CA MET A 47 -4.91 9.59 0.83
C MET A 47 -4.03 10.80 1.11
N PHE A 48 -3.07 10.69 2.03
CA PHE A 48 -2.06 11.71 2.29
C PHE A 48 -1.28 12.07 1.01
N LEU A 49 -0.76 11.08 0.28
CA LEU A 49 -0.06 11.31 -0.99
C LEU A 49 -0.97 11.96 -2.05
N CYS A 50 -2.21 11.50 -2.14
CA CYS A 50 -3.21 12.07 -3.05
C CYS A 50 -3.46 13.54 -2.75
N CYS A 51 -3.62 13.91 -1.48
CA CYS A 51 -3.77 15.30 -1.07
C CYS A 51 -2.58 16.17 -1.51
N LEU A 52 -1.35 15.65 -1.43
CA LEU A 52 -0.16 16.38 -1.90
C LEU A 52 -0.16 16.63 -3.42
N PHE A 53 -0.68 15.69 -4.22
CA PHE A 53 -0.92 15.95 -5.65
C PHE A 53 -2.06 16.96 -5.87
N LYS A 54 -3.14 16.89 -5.10
CA LYS A 54 -4.29 17.80 -5.25
C LYS A 54 -3.96 19.26 -4.94
N ILE A 55 -3.05 19.51 -4.00
CA ILE A 55 -2.54 20.85 -3.71
C ILE A 55 -1.33 21.25 -4.57
N GLU A 56 -0.93 20.40 -5.53
CA GLU A 56 0.22 20.62 -6.41
C GLU A 56 1.56 20.76 -5.64
N ALA A 57 1.67 20.14 -4.47
CA ALA A 57 2.94 19.96 -3.78
C ALA A 57 3.78 18.86 -4.44
N PHE A 58 3.10 17.84 -4.99
CA PHE A 58 3.65 16.93 -5.99
C PHE A 58 3.01 17.18 -7.35
N LEU A 59 3.81 17.06 -8.40
CA LEU A 59 3.40 17.26 -9.80
C LEU A 59 3.31 15.91 -10.52
N ALA A 60 2.65 15.87 -11.68
CA ALA A 60 2.47 14.63 -12.44
C ALA A 60 3.81 13.92 -12.78
N GLU A 61 4.88 14.68 -12.98
CA GLU A 61 6.24 14.16 -13.20
C GLU A 61 6.83 13.45 -11.97
N ASP A 62 6.34 13.74 -10.76
CA ASP A 62 6.81 13.12 -9.52
C ASP A 62 6.22 11.73 -9.26
N GLN A 63 5.21 11.30 -10.02
CA GLN A 63 4.46 10.04 -9.76
C GLN A 63 5.37 8.82 -9.56
N THR A 64 6.39 8.67 -10.40
CA THR A 64 7.35 7.57 -10.28
C THR A 64 8.21 7.69 -9.02
N ALA A 65 8.69 8.90 -8.70
CA ALA A 65 9.50 9.14 -7.50
C ALA A 65 8.68 8.95 -6.22
N VAL A 66 7.42 9.40 -6.20
CA VAL A 66 6.52 9.22 -5.06
C VAL A 66 6.33 7.74 -4.75
N VAL A 67 6.16 6.88 -5.75
CA VAL A 67 6.05 5.42 -5.51
C VAL A 67 7.40 4.81 -5.12
N LEU A 68 8.46 5.03 -5.90
CA LEU A 68 9.74 4.33 -5.73
C LEU A 68 10.59 4.85 -4.56
N LYS A 69 10.35 6.08 -4.08
CA LYS A 69 11.09 6.68 -2.97
C LYS A 69 10.20 6.88 -1.75
N VAL A 70 9.13 7.67 -1.86
CA VAL A 70 8.31 8.05 -0.70
C VAL A 70 7.53 6.85 -0.17
N PHE A 71 6.76 6.19 -1.03
CA PHE A 71 5.96 5.02 -0.67
C PHE A 71 6.86 3.83 -0.29
N ASN A 72 7.96 3.59 -1.00
CA ASN A 72 8.89 2.53 -0.61
C ASN A 72 9.50 2.77 0.79
N SER A 73 9.88 4.02 1.11
CA SER A 73 10.38 4.37 2.45
C SER A 73 9.31 4.21 3.53
N TYR A 74 8.05 4.50 3.20
CA TYR A 74 6.91 4.22 4.07
C TYR A 74 6.78 2.72 4.37
N ILE A 75 6.85 1.87 3.34
CA ILE A 75 6.78 0.41 3.49
C ILE A 75 7.92 -0.12 4.39
N ASP A 76 9.14 0.37 4.21
CA ASP A 76 10.28 0.00 5.06
C ASP A 76 10.11 0.47 6.52
N LEU A 77 9.47 1.62 6.73
CA LEU A 77 9.13 2.10 8.06
C LEU A 77 8.06 1.23 8.72
N VAL A 78 6.91 1.00 8.07
CA VAL A 78 5.82 0.21 8.68
C VAL A 78 6.20 -1.24 8.94
N ARG A 79 7.05 -1.86 8.10
CA ARG A 79 7.62 -3.19 8.40
C ARG A 79 8.46 -3.20 9.69
N ARG A 80 9.27 -2.16 9.90
CA ARG A 80 10.04 -2.02 11.15
C ARG A 80 9.12 -1.84 12.35
N LEU A 81 8.04 -1.06 12.22
CA LEU A 81 7.03 -0.89 13.26
C LEU A 81 6.35 -2.24 13.59
N GLN A 82 5.91 -2.97 12.57
CA GLN A 82 5.26 -4.28 12.70
C GLN A 82 6.13 -5.27 13.49
N ILE A 83 7.42 -5.38 13.15
CA ILE A 83 8.34 -6.28 13.86
C ILE A 83 8.64 -5.77 15.28
N THR A 84 8.99 -4.49 15.40
CA THR A 84 9.50 -3.90 16.65
C THR A 84 8.44 -3.88 17.74
N TYR A 85 7.21 -3.52 17.37
CA TYR A 85 6.07 -3.42 18.29
C TYR A 85 5.15 -4.64 18.25
N ARG A 86 5.49 -5.66 17.44
CA ARG A 86 4.69 -6.89 17.27
C ARG A 86 3.23 -6.57 16.97
N MET A 87 3.02 -5.67 16.01
CA MET A 87 1.69 -5.17 15.70
C MET A 87 0.79 -6.29 15.18
N GLU A 88 -0.47 -6.28 15.60
CA GLU A 88 -1.46 -7.23 15.12
C GLU A 88 -1.98 -6.83 13.72
N PRO A 89 -2.30 -7.80 12.84
CA PRO A 89 -2.98 -7.53 11.58
C PRO A 89 -4.40 -6.99 11.79
N ALA A 90 -4.64 -5.73 11.44
CA ALA A 90 -5.95 -5.09 11.55
C ALA A 90 -6.88 -5.56 10.42
N GLY A 91 -7.97 -6.23 10.78
CA GLY A 91 -9.00 -6.67 9.82
C GLY A 91 -8.55 -7.79 8.87
N SER A 92 -7.44 -8.48 9.17
CA SER A 92 -7.00 -9.62 8.37
C SER A 92 -7.99 -10.79 8.47
N HIS A 93 -8.28 -11.42 7.32
CA HIS A 93 -9.05 -12.65 7.23
C HIS A 93 -8.14 -13.91 7.25
N GLY A 94 -6.90 -13.78 7.71
CA GLY A 94 -5.92 -14.86 7.78
C GLY A 94 -5.58 -15.38 6.39
N VAL A 95 -5.75 -16.68 6.16
CA VAL A 95 -5.40 -17.37 4.89
C VAL A 95 -6.17 -16.82 3.67
N TRP A 96 -7.27 -16.10 3.90
CA TRP A 96 -8.09 -15.51 2.83
C TRP A 96 -7.68 -14.09 2.43
N SER A 97 -6.81 -13.41 3.19
CA SER A 97 -6.28 -12.12 2.79
C SER A 97 -5.11 -12.28 1.80
N LEU A 98 -4.84 -11.22 1.04
CA LEU A 98 -3.67 -11.18 0.14
C LEU A 98 -2.36 -11.24 0.96
N ASP A 99 -2.30 -10.42 2.01
CA ASP A 99 -1.22 -10.33 2.99
C ASP A 99 -1.84 -9.92 4.33
N ASP A 100 -1.06 -10.02 5.41
CA ASP A 100 -1.54 -9.64 6.75
C ASP A 100 -1.69 -8.12 6.90
N PHE A 101 -0.84 -7.33 6.23
CA PHE A 101 -0.74 -5.90 6.49
C PHE A 101 -0.93 -5.02 5.25
N GLN A 102 -0.35 -5.41 4.11
CA GLN A 102 -0.21 -4.55 2.93
C GLN A 102 -1.05 -5.03 1.76
N PHE A 103 -1.42 -4.13 0.84
CA PHE A 103 -2.07 -4.51 -0.41
C PHE A 103 -1.43 -3.79 -1.60
N VAL A 104 -1.26 -2.48 -1.49
CA VAL A 104 -0.86 -1.60 -2.60
C VAL A 104 0.55 -1.89 -3.14
N PRO A 105 1.56 -2.30 -2.34
CA PRO A 105 2.85 -2.74 -2.85
C PRO A 105 2.76 -3.89 -3.85
N PHE A 106 1.75 -4.77 -3.74
CA PHE A 106 1.53 -5.83 -4.72
C PHE A 106 0.95 -5.26 -6.02
N ILE A 107 0.12 -4.22 -5.97
CA ILE A 107 -0.36 -3.52 -7.17
C ILE A 107 0.79 -2.81 -7.87
N PHE A 108 1.53 -1.93 -7.17
CA PHE A 108 2.64 -1.20 -7.76
C PHE A 108 3.76 -2.14 -8.20
N GLY A 109 4.10 -3.14 -7.39
CA GLY A 109 5.13 -4.12 -7.71
C GLY A 109 4.78 -5.03 -8.89
N SER A 110 3.51 -5.44 -9.05
CA SER A 110 3.08 -6.20 -10.24
C SER A 110 3.11 -5.32 -11.49
N SER A 111 2.88 -4.02 -11.36
CA SER A 111 3.04 -3.04 -12.44
C SER A 111 4.51 -2.96 -12.90
N GLN A 112 5.47 -2.91 -11.97
CA GLN A 112 6.91 -2.92 -12.29
C GLN A 112 7.36 -4.17 -13.08
N LEU A 113 6.63 -5.29 -12.93
CA LEU A 113 6.95 -6.58 -13.53
C LEU A 113 6.16 -6.86 -14.82
N MET A 114 5.30 -5.93 -15.26
CA MET A 114 4.63 -6.05 -16.55
C MET A 114 5.66 -6.17 -17.68
N ASP A 115 5.37 -7.05 -18.65
CA ASP A 115 6.24 -7.38 -19.79
C ASP A 115 7.62 -7.95 -19.45
N ASN A 116 7.91 -8.25 -18.17
CA ASN A 116 9.17 -8.88 -17.77
C ASN A 116 9.24 -10.33 -18.26
N GLU A 117 10.17 -10.62 -19.17
CA GLU A 117 10.29 -11.94 -19.79
C GLU A 117 10.85 -13.03 -18.88
N ARG A 118 11.69 -12.64 -17.91
CA ARG A 118 12.47 -13.56 -17.07
C ARG A 118 11.73 -13.90 -15.77
N ILE A 119 11.19 -12.89 -15.12
CA ILE A 119 10.45 -13.03 -13.87
C ILE A 119 8.97 -13.12 -14.25
N ARG A 120 8.38 -14.30 -14.13
CA ARG A 120 6.93 -14.52 -14.33
C ARG A 120 6.24 -14.64 -12.96
N PRO A 121 4.91 -14.57 -12.87
CA PRO A 121 4.21 -14.73 -11.59
C PRO A 121 4.60 -16.02 -10.85
N LYS A 122 4.72 -17.16 -11.55
CA LYS A 122 5.21 -18.41 -10.95
C LYS A 122 6.61 -18.34 -10.32
N SER A 123 7.40 -17.31 -10.63
CA SER A 123 8.76 -17.15 -10.13
C SER A 123 8.80 -16.61 -8.70
N PHE A 124 7.77 -15.90 -8.23
CA PHE A 124 7.84 -15.29 -6.89
C PHE A 124 7.69 -16.30 -5.75
N ILE A 125 7.31 -17.55 -6.02
CA ILE A 125 7.32 -18.65 -5.04
C ILE A 125 8.68 -19.35 -4.95
N ASN A 126 9.64 -19.00 -5.82
CA ASN A 126 11.01 -19.51 -5.76
C ASN A 126 11.85 -18.56 -4.90
N GLU A 127 12.34 -19.05 -3.75
CA GLU A 127 13.09 -18.25 -2.79
C GLU A 127 14.38 -17.64 -3.36
N ASP A 128 15.12 -18.36 -4.21
CA ASP A 128 16.36 -17.84 -4.81
C ASP A 128 16.08 -16.64 -5.72
N VAL A 129 15.00 -16.70 -6.51
CA VAL A 129 14.58 -15.57 -7.36
C VAL A 129 14.17 -14.38 -6.50
N VAL A 130 13.42 -14.63 -5.43
CA VAL A 130 13.00 -13.58 -4.50
C VAL A 130 14.21 -12.92 -3.85
N LEU A 131 15.14 -13.70 -3.29
CA LEU A 131 16.33 -13.17 -2.61
C LEU A 131 17.23 -12.37 -3.56
N ALA A 132 17.36 -12.80 -4.81
CA ALA A 132 18.16 -12.12 -5.83
C ALA A 132 17.55 -10.78 -6.27
N CYS A 133 16.21 -10.68 -6.36
CA CYS A 133 15.53 -9.56 -7.01
C CYS A 133 14.67 -8.68 -6.08
N ALA A 134 14.56 -9.03 -4.80
CA ALA A 134 13.71 -8.31 -3.82
C ALA A 134 14.09 -6.84 -3.59
N LYS A 135 15.34 -6.45 -3.88
CA LYS A 135 15.78 -5.06 -3.78
C LYS A 135 15.30 -4.19 -4.95
N ASP A 136 15.06 -4.81 -6.10
CA ASP A 136 14.74 -4.10 -7.35
C ASP A 136 13.24 -4.01 -7.60
N TYR A 137 12.47 -4.99 -7.10
CA TYR A 137 11.03 -5.10 -7.32
C TYR A 137 10.25 -5.12 -6.01
N MET A 138 9.34 -4.16 -5.85
CA MET A 138 8.52 -3.98 -4.64
C MET A 138 7.69 -5.22 -4.31
N PHE A 139 7.14 -5.89 -5.34
CA PHE A 139 6.39 -7.14 -5.17
C PHE A 139 7.25 -8.22 -4.50
N LEU A 140 8.46 -8.44 -5.02
CA LEU A 140 9.38 -9.44 -4.50
C LEU A 140 9.93 -9.05 -3.13
N GLY A 141 10.07 -7.74 -2.85
CA GLY A 141 10.35 -7.22 -1.51
C GLY A 141 9.27 -7.61 -0.49
N CYS A 142 8.00 -7.56 -0.87
CA CYS A 142 6.91 -8.07 -0.03
C CYS A 142 6.98 -9.58 0.20
N ILE A 143 7.25 -10.35 -0.85
CA ILE A 143 7.36 -11.81 -0.72
C ILE A 143 8.54 -12.19 0.18
N LYS A 144 9.69 -11.51 0.05
CA LYS A 144 10.85 -11.69 0.93
C LYS A 144 10.47 -11.46 2.40
N TYR A 145 9.74 -10.39 2.69
CA TYR A 145 9.26 -10.11 4.04
C TYR A 145 8.37 -11.24 4.58
N ILE A 146 7.41 -11.72 3.78
CA ILE A 146 6.53 -12.83 4.14
C ILE A 146 7.33 -14.09 4.50
N LEU A 147 8.33 -14.47 3.69
CA LEU A 147 9.19 -15.63 3.94
C LEU A 147 10.03 -15.48 5.22
N GLU A 148 10.40 -14.24 5.59
CA GLU A 148 11.12 -13.96 6.83
C GLU A 148 10.22 -14.14 8.06
N VAL A 149 8.97 -13.64 8.01
CA VAL A 149 8.07 -13.60 9.17
C VAL A 149 7.17 -14.84 9.32
N LYS A 150 6.79 -15.51 8.23
CA LYS A 150 5.97 -16.73 8.26
C LYS A 150 6.85 -17.97 8.08
N LYS A 151 6.49 -19.07 8.74
CA LYS A 151 7.21 -20.35 8.66
C LYS A 151 6.28 -21.43 8.10
N GLY A 152 6.87 -22.39 7.40
CA GLY A 152 6.15 -23.50 6.77
C GLY A 152 6.04 -23.34 5.26
N VAL A 153 5.15 -24.13 4.66
CA VAL A 153 4.93 -24.15 3.21
C VAL A 153 4.16 -22.89 2.80
N PHE A 154 4.66 -22.18 1.77
CA PHE A 154 4.07 -20.92 1.31
C PHE A 154 2.55 -21.01 1.01
N ALA A 155 2.11 -22.12 0.42
CA ALA A 155 0.71 -22.37 0.12
C ALA A 155 -0.20 -22.41 1.36
N GLU A 156 0.32 -22.82 2.52
CA GLU A 156 -0.45 -22.97 3.77
C GLU A 156 -0.69 -21.63 4.46
N HIS A 157 0.30 -20.73 4.41
CA HIS A 157 0.25 -19.45 5.14
C HIS A 157 -0.07 -18.23 4.26
N SER A 158 0.00 -18.38 2.93
CA SER A 158 -0.18 -17.34 1.93
C SER A 158 -0.92 -17.86 0.69
N ASN A 159 -2.01 -18.60 0.91
CA ASN A 159 -2.75 -19.30 -0.14
C ASN A 159 -3.25 -18.38 -1.29
N GLN A 160 -3.70 -17.15 -0.99
CA GLN A 160 -4.10 -16.21 -2.06
C GLN A 160 -2.94 -15.86 -2.99
N LEU A 161 -1.78 -15.52 -2.42
CA LEU A 161 -0.56 -15.28 -3.21
C LEU A 161 -0.11 -16.54 -3.94
N TRP A 162 -0.22 -17.71 -3.31
CA TRP A 162 0.07 -18.98 -3.98
C TRP A 162 -0.80 -19.18 -5.22
N ASN A 163 -2.11 -18.95 -5.13
CA ASN A 163 -3.03 -19.04 -6.27
C ASN A 163 -2.69 -18.00 -7.36
N ILE A 164 -2.31 -16.78 -6.97
CA ILE A 164 -1.87 -15.72 -7.89
C ILE A 164 -0.61 -16.13 -8.67
N SER A 165 0.26 -16.97 -8.09
CA SER A 165 1.46 -17.46 -8.79
C SER A 165 1.13 -18.30 -10.03
N GLY A 166 -0.07 -18.89 -10.08
CA GLY A 166 -0.61 -19.63 -11.23
C GLY A 166 -1.14 -18.74 -12.37
N VAL A 167 -1.25 -17.43 -12.16
CA VAL A 167 -1.70 -16.48 -13.21
C VAL A 167 -0.59 -16.34 -14.26
N PRO A 168 -0.90 -16.39 -15.57
CA PRO A 168 0.13 -16.51 -16.60
C PRO A 168 0.98 -15.24 -16.82
N THR A 169 0.44 -14.05 -16.55
CA THR A 169 1.12 -12.78 -16.86
C THR A 169 0.93 -11.75 -15.76
N TRP A 170 1.95 -10.91 -15.54
CA TRP A 170 1.90 -9.82 -14.56
C TRP A 170 0.83 -8.77 -14.86
N SER A 171 0.53 -8.51 -16.14
CA SER A 171 -0.59 -7.64 -16.52
C SER A 171 -1.93 -8.17 -15.98
N LYS A 172 -2.19 -9.49 -16.08
CA LYS A 172 -3.39 -10.10 -15.50
C LYS A 172 -3.37 -10.08 -13.97
N VAL A 173 -2.21 -10.31 -13.35
CA VAL A 173 -2.05 -10.18 -11.89
C VAL A 173 -2.42 -8.76 -11.45
N ASN A 174 -1.83 -7.74 -12.09
CA ASN A 174 -2.08 -6.34 -11.74
C ASN A 174 -3.56 -5.96 -11.88
N GLN A 175 -4.20 -6.31 -13.01
CA GLN A 175 -5.63 -6.08 -13.21
C GLN A 175 -6.49 -6.78 -12.16
N GLY A 176 -6.14 -8.03 -11.80
CA GLY A 176 -6.82 -8.79 -10.76
C GLY A 176 -6.69 -8.13 -9.39
N LEU A 177 -5.47 -7.70 -9.03
CA LEU A 177 -5.19 -7.01 -7.76
C LEU A 177 -5.92 -5.67 -7.65
N ILE A 178 -6.03 -4.90 -8.73
CA ILE A 178 -6.81 -3.65 -8.73
C ILE A 178 -8.30 -3.94 -8.47
N LYS A 179 -8.87 -4.97 -9.11
CA LYS A 179 -10.26 -5.38 -8.87
C LYS A 179 -10.47 -5.87 -7.44
N MET A 180 -9.53 -6.67 -6.93
CA MET A 180 -9.56 -7.19 -5.57
C MET A 180 -9.43 -6.05 -4.54
N TYR A 181 -8.57 -5.05 -4.75
CA TYR A 181 -8.45 -3.89 -3.87
C TYR A 181 -9.76 -3.10 -3.78
N LYS A 182 -10.43 -2.89 -4.91
CA LYS A 182 -11.75 -2.23 -4.94
C LYS A 182 -12.78 -3.01 -4.11
N ALA A 183 -12.82 -4.34 -4.24
CA ALA A 183 -13.82 -5.16 -3.55
C ALA A 183 -13.50 -5.39 -2.05
N GLU A 184 -12.24 -5.68 -1.73
CA GLU A 184 -11.82 -6.15 -0.40
C GLU A 184 -11.25 -5.05 0.49
N VAL A 185 -10.93 -3.89 -0.06
CA VAL A 185 -10.46 -2.72 0.72
C VAL A 185 -11.47 -1.59 0.60
N LEU A 186 -11.67 -1.03 -0.60
CA LEU A 186 -12.47 0.18 -0.78
C LEU A 186 -13.98 -0.03 -0.58
N ALA A 187 -14.51 -1.23 -0.87
CA ALA A 187 -15.91 -1.58 -0.68
C ALA A 187 -16.19 -2.30 0.66
N LYS A 188 -15.17 -2.46 1.51
CA LYS A 188 -15.31 -3.13 2.81
C LYS A 188 -15.51 -2.13 3.92
N PHE A 189 -16.76 -2.02 4.40
CA PHE A 189 -17.12 -1.12 5.51
C PHE A 189 -16.17 -1.21 6.72
N PRO A 190 -15.79 -2.41 7.23
CA PRO A 190 -14.88 -2.48 8.38
C PRO A 190 -13.52 -1.81 8.16
N VAL A 191 -13.07 -1.72 6.90
CA VAL A 191 -11.81 -1.08 6.50
C VAL A 191 -12.02 0.42 6.30
N VAL A 192 -13.08 0.81 5.59
CA VAL A 192 -13.29 2.22 5.20
C VAL A 192 -14.02 3.08 6.23
N GLN A 193 -14.61 2.49 7.28
CA GLN A 193 -15.35 3.22 8.32
C GLN A 193 -14.51 4.26 9.09
N HIS A 194 -13.18 4.14 9.03
CA HIS A 194 -12.25 5.07 9.68
C HIS A 194 -11.69 6.14 8.73
N ILE A 195 -12.14 6.16 7.47
CA ILE A 195 -11.76 7.21 6.52
C ILE A 195 -12.32 8.55 6.98
N LEU A 196 -11.46 9.56 6.97
CA LEU A 196 -11.82 10.94 7.20
C LEU A 196 -12.05 11.65 5.87
N PHE A 197 -13.02 12.54 5.82
CA PHE A 197 -13.33 13.35 4.64
C PHE A 197 -13.22 14.83 5.01
N GLY A 198 -12.69 15.62 4.08
CA GLY A 198 -12.47 17.05 4.21
C GLY A 198 -12.67 17.75 2.87
N ASP A 199 -12.04 18.91 2.68
CA ASP A 199 -12.20 19.68 1.45
C ASP A 199 -11.38 19.06 0.30
N LEU A 200 -10.18 18.55 0.59
CA LEU A 200 -9.33 17.92 -0.43
C LEU A 200 -9.89 16.57 -0.86
N LEU A 201 -10.41 15.78 0.08
CA LEU A 201 -11.07 14.49 -0.17
C LEU A 201 -12.50 14.55 0.38
N SER A 202 -13.39 15.11 -0.44
CA SER A 202 -14.79 15.32 -0.09
C SER A 202 -15.62 14.05 -0.16
N ILE A 203 -16.61 13.96 0.72
CA ILE A 203 -17.67 12.94 0.70
C ILE A 203 -18.81 13.31 -0.27
N GLU A 204 -18.83 14.56 -0.75
CA GLU A 204 -19.83 15.02 -1.71
C GLU A 204 -19.78 14.20 -3.00
N GLU A 205 -20.92 14.12 -3.69
CA GLU A 205 -21.02 13.36 -4.93
C GLU A 205 -19.97 13.84 -5.94
N ALA A 206 -19.18 12.90 -6.45
CA ALA A 206 -18.18 13.21 -7.45
C ALA A 206 -18.85 13.88 -8.66
N PRO A 207 -18.27 14.96 -9.22
CA PRO A 207 -18.82 15.59 -10.41
C PRO A 207 -18.97 14.54 -11.51
N LYS A 208 -20.13 14.55 -12.21
CA LYS A 208 -20.34 13.66 -13.34
C LYS A 208 -19.19 13.85 -14.32
N SER A 209 -18.38 12.82 -14.51
CA SER A 209 -17.29 12.85 -15.49
C SER A 209 -17.91 12.90 -16.88
N ASN A 210 -17.99 14.09 -17.48
CA ASN A 210 -18.08 14.19 -18.92
C ASN A 210 -16.72 13.72 -19.46
N ASN A 211 -16.67 12.48 -19.94
CA ASN A 211 -15.55 11.79 -20.59
C ASN A 211 -14.82 10.76 -19.71
N LEU A 212 -15.05 9.48 -20.04
CA LEU A 212 -14.04 8.44 -20.19
C LEU A 212 -14.01 8.04 -21.66
#